data_AF-A0AAV4FY57-F1
#
_entry.id   AF-A0AAV4FY57-F1
#
_cell.length_a   1.000
_cell.length_b   1.000
_cell.length_c   1.000
_cell.angle_alpha   90.00
_cell.angle_beta   90.00
_cell.angle_gamma   90.00
#
_symmetry.space_group_name_H-M   'P 1'
#
loop_
_entity.id
_entity.type
_entity.pdbx_description
1 polymer ?
#
loop_
_entity_poly.entity_id
_entity_poly.type
_entity_poly.pdbx_seq_one_letter_code
_entity_poly.pdbx_strand_id
1 'polypeptide(L)'
;MEFTKENMRFYNFMRCKPVKSAKLIHETLQTVCGECACSYQTVCHWAKEFNEGKESLSDCPRRRRPKSCVNEQTITSIKKDIDEDPHISVRELSDTNGLSHGTVHTIITEHLCMKKDVFSQVKSAINDQRPKVSTSRTLCLHDNAGPHKARATTQSLRELGIQVLPHPT
;
A
#
# COMPACT_ATOMS: atom_id res chain seq x y z
N MET A 1 -3.74 29.13 18.93
CA MET A 1 -4.48 28.52 17.80
C MET A 1 -3.46 28.22 16.72
N GLU A 2 -3.29 26.96 16.32
CA GLU A 2 -2.45 26.62 15.17
C GLU A 2 -3.24 26.86 13.88
N PHE A 3 -2.75 27.75 13.03
CA PHE A 3 -3.32 27.96 11.70
C PHE A 3 -2.69 26.95 10.73
N THR A 4 -3.42 25.89 10.40
CA THR A 4 -3.00 24.91 9.40
C THR A 4 -3.29 25.40 7.98
N LYS A 5 -2.62 24.82 6.97
CA LYS A 5 -2.91 25.11 5.56
C LYS A 5 -4.36 24.80 5.17
N GLU A 6 -4.94 23.74 5.75
CA GLU A 6 -6.35 23.41 5.53
C GLU A 6 -7.29 24.49 6.07
N ASN A 7 -6.99 25.07 7.24
CA ASN A 7 -7.77 26.18 7.81
C ASN A 7 -7.76 27.41 6.88
N MET A 8 -6.61 27.75 6.32
CA MET A 8 -6.48 28.87 5.38
C MET A 8 -7.18 28.57 4.05
N ARG A 9 -7.13 27.33 3.57
CA ARG A 9 -7.78 26.89 2.34
C ARG A 9 -9.31 26.89 2.49
N PHE A 10 -9.82 26.46 3.63
CA PHE A 10 -11.23 26.55 3.99
C PHE A 10 -11.70 28.00 4.08
N TYR A 11 -10.92 28.89 4.73
CA TYR A 11 -11.25 30.30 4.78
C TYR A 11 -11.35 30.91 3.38
N ASN A 12 -10.39 30.60 2.50
CA ASN A 12 -10.40 31.06 1.12
C ASN A 12 -11.64 30.53 0.35
N PHE A 13 -11.95 29.23 0.48
CA PHE A 13 -13.16 28.62 -0.11
C PHE A 13 -14.44 29.36 0.30
N MET A 14 -14.61 29.62 1.60
CA MET A 14 -15.78 30.33 2.14
C MET A 14 -15.88 31.77 1.65
N ARG A 15 -14.74 32.44 1.38
CA ARG A 15 -14.70 33.83 0.92
C ARG A 15 -14.79 33.98 -0.60
N CYS A 16 -14.48 32.95 -1.38
CA CYS A 16 -14.69 32.94 -2.83
C CYS A 16 -16.17 32.85 -3.23
N LYS A 17 -17.00 32.10 -2.48
CA LYS A 17 -18.46 32.00 -2.75
C LYS A 17 -19.19 33.35 -2.84
N PRO A 18 -18.94 34.34 -1.96
CA PRO A 18 -19.53 35.68 -2.09
C PRO A 18 -18.82 36.61 -3.09
N VAL A 19 -18.06 36.09 -4.07
CA VAL A 19 -17.35 36.86 -5.12
C VAL A 19 -16.42 37.93 -4.53
N LYS A 20 -15.64 37.60 -3.50
CA LYS A 20 -14.60 38.49 -2.99
C LYS A 20 -13.34 38.38 -3.85
N SER A 21 -12.75 39.54 -4.18
CA SER A 21 -11.44 39.60 -4.85
C SER A 21 -10.37 38.91 -4.01
N ALA A 22 -9.51 38.11 -4.64
CA ALA A 22 -8.42 37.40 -3.98
C ALA A 22 -7.49 38.33 -3.15
N LYS A 23 -7.39 39.60 -3.54
CA LYS A 23 -6.65 40.63 -2.79
C LYS A 23 -7.23 40.85 -1.39
N LEU A 24 -8.55 41.03 -1.31
CA LEU A 24 -9.25 41.21 -0.03
C LEU A 24 -9.16 39.97 0.86
N ILE A 25 -9.20 38.78 0.25
CA ILE A 25 -9.04 37.51 0.97
C ILE A 25 -7.64 37.44 1.61
N HIS A 26 -6.59 37.77 0.84
CA HIS A 26 -5.22 37.79 1.35
C HIS A 26 -5.01 38.84 2.45
N GLU A 27 -5.50 40.07 2.28
CA GLU A 27 -5.42 41.13 3.31
C GLU A 27 -6.08 40.67 4.63
N THR A 28 -7.27 40.06 4.56
CA THR A 28 -7.93 39.54 5.76
C THR A 28 -7.19 38.35 6.39
N LEU A 29 -6.59 37.48 5.57
CA LEU A 29 -5.74 36.38 6.06
C LEU A 29 -4.49 36.91 6.75
N GLN A 30 -3.89 37.97 6.23
CA GLN A 30 -2.71 38.61 6.81
C GLN A 30 -3.05 39.28 8.15
N THR A 31 -4.24 39.90 8.27
CA THR A 31 -4.71 40.46 9.55
C THR A 31 -4.93 39.37 10.62
N VAL A 32 -5.45 38.21 10.24
CA VAL A 32 -5.80 37.14 11.20
C VAL A 32 -4.61 36.21 11.51
N CYS A 33 -3.83 35.84 10.50
CA CYS A 33 -2.76 34.85 10.60
C CYS A 33 -1.36 35.47 10.68
N GLY A 34 -1.20 36.78 10.45
CA GLY A 34 0.08 37.48 10.50
C GLY A 34 1.13 36.83 9.58
N GLU A 35 2.29 36.52 10.13
CA GLU A 35 3.42 35.87 9.43
C GLU A 35 3.12 34.44 8.98
N CYS A 36 2.12 33.78 9.59
CA CYS A 36 1.69 32.44 9.19
C CYS A 36 0.76 32.46 7.96
N ALA A 37 0.34 33.64 7.48
CA ALA A 37 -0.57 33.73 6.33
C ALA A 37 0.06 33.14 5.06
N CYS A 38 -0.74 32.43 4.28
CA CYS A 38 -0.30 31.95 2.98
C CYS A 38 -0.09 33.11 1.99
N SER A 39 0.87 32.95 1.09
CA SER A 39 1.22 33.99 0.12
C SER A 39 0.04 34.40 -0.76
N TYR A 40 0.06 35.63 -1.26
CA TYR A 40 -0.92 36.11 -2.23
C TYR A 40 -1.08 35.18 -3.45
N GLN A 41 0.02 34.61 -3.95
CA GLN A 41 -0.01 33.66 -5.05
C GLN A 41 -0.78 32.38 -4.69
N THR A 42 -0.61 31.86 -3.47
CA THR A 42 -1.36 30.69 -2.97
C THR A 42 -2.85 31.01 -2.87
N VAL A 43 -3.20 32.21 -2.38
CA VAL A 43 -4.60 32.66 -2.29
C VAL A 43 -5.24 32.75 -3.68
N CYS A 44 -4.55 33.35 -4.66
CA CYS A 44 -5.02 33.42 -6.04
C CYS A 44 -5.18 32.05 -6.69
N HIS A 45 -4.23 31.14 -6.49
CA HIS A 45 -4.30 29.78 -7.01
C HIS A 45 -5.54 29.04 -6.48
N TRP A 46 -5.77 29.05 -5.16
CA TRP A 46 -6.95 28.43 -4.56
C TRP A 46 -8.25 29.11 -4.99
N ALA A 47 -8.28 30.44 -5.05
CA ALA A 47 -9.46 31.17 -5.52
C ALA A 47 -9.84 30.80 -6.97
N LYS A 48 -8.84 30.60 -7.83
CA LYS A 48 -9.04 30.08 -9.18
C LYS A 48 -9.60 28.65 -9.17
N GLU A 49 -8.97 27.73 -8.43
CA GLU A 49 -9.46 26.34 -8.34
C GLU A 49 -10.91 26.26 -7.85
N PHE A 50 -11.29 27.11 -6.88
CA PHE A 50 -12.64 27.16 -6.33
C PHE A 50 -13.65 27.76 -7.30
N ASN A 51 -13.28 28.81 -8.05
CA ASN A 51 -14.12 29.35 -9.12
C ASN A 51 -14.29 28.36 -10.29
N GLU A 52 -13.33 27.46 -10.50
CA GLU A 52 -13.39 26.36 -11.47
C GLU A 52 -14.18 25.13 -10.95
N GLY A 53 -14.79 25.23 -9.75
CA GLY A 53 -15.71 24.21 -9.22
C GLY A 53 -15.04 23.12 -8.38
N LYS A 54 -13.77 23.26 -8.00
CA LYS A 54 -13.10 22.33 -7.08
C LYS A 54 -13.60 22.59 -5.65
N GLU A 55 -14.09 21.58 -4.94
CA GLU A 55 -14.57 21.74 -3.55
C GLU A 55 -13.64 21.08 -2.50
N SER A 56 -12.60 20.38 -2.96
CA SER A 56 -11.68 19.68 -2.07
C SER A 56 -10.80 20.64 -1.26
N LEU A 57 -10.85 20.52 0.07
CA LEU A 57 -10.03 21.27 1.01
C LEU A 57 -8.65 20.64 1.24
N SER A 58 -8.50 19.35 0.96
CA SER A 58 -7.23 18.63 1.09
C SER A 58 -6.44 18.63 -0.22
N ASP A 59 -5.12 18.41 -0.12
CA ASP A 59 -4.25 18.29 -1.29
C ASP A 59 -4.69 17.11 -2.16
N CYS A 60 -4.64 17.29 -3.48
CA CYS A 60 -4.83 16.16 -4.39
C CYS A 60 -3.74 15.12 -4.11
N PRO A 61 -4.04 13.82 -4.27
CA PRO A 61 -3.03 12.77 -4.18
C PRO A 61 -1.84 13.15 -5.05
N ARG A 62 -0.64 13.19 -4.45
CA ARG A 62 0.57 13.56 -5.18
C ARG A 62 0.71 12.63 -6.38
N ARG A 63 0.89 13.19 -7.58
CA ARG A 63 1.25 12.42 -8.78
C ARG A 63 2.56 11.71 -8.48
N ARG A 64 2.51 10.41 -8.22
CA ARG A 64 3.70 9.57 -8.15
C ARG A 64 4.23 9.39 -9.57
N ARG A 65 5.55 9.23 -9.71
CA ARG A 65 6.15 8.79 -10.97
C ARG A 65 5.51 7.43 -11.33
N PRO A 66 4.86 7.29 -12.49
CA PRO A 66 4.33 6.00 -12.89
C PRO A 66 5.47 4.97 -12.93
N LYS A 67 5.27 3.80 -12.33
CA LYS A 67 6.19 2.65 -12.49
C LYS A 67 6.05 2.20 -13.95
N SER A 68 6.84 2.80 -14.85
CA SER A 68 6.66 2.70 -16.32
C SER A 68 6.85 1.31 -16.91
N CYS A 69 7.22 0.31 -16.11
CA CYS A 69 7.56 -1.03 -16.59
C CYS A 69 6.41 -2.04 -16.43
N VAL A 70 5.32 -1.67 -15.75
CA VAL A 70 4.23 -2.60 -15.43
C VAL A 70 3.00 -2.22 -16.25
N ASN A 71 2.75 -2.98 -17.32
CA ASN A 71 1.59 -2.83 -18.19
C ASN A 71 0.63 -4.02 -17.99
N GLU A 72 -0.66 -3.84 -18.31
CA GLU A 72 -1.65 -4.92 -18.25
C GLU A 72 -1.25 -6.14 -19.08
N GLN A 73 -0.63 -5.91 -20.24
CA GLN A 73 -0.09 -6.97 -21.10
C GLN A 73 0.98 -7.80 -20.38
N THR A 74 1.96 -7.15 -19.74
CA THR A 74 3.03 -7.84 -19.00
C THR A 74 2.49 -8.60 -17.78
N ILE A 75 1.48 -8.05 -17.10
CA ILE A 75 0.80 -8.74 -15.98
C ILE A 75 0.11 -9.99 -16.49
N THR A 76 -0.57 -9.90 -17.63
CA THR A 76 -1.31 -11.01 -18.24
C THR A 76 -0.35 -12.12 -18.70
N SER A 77 0.78 -11.77 -19.34
CA SER A 77 1.81 -12.74 -19.75
C SER A 77 2.38 -13.47 -18.55
N ILE A 78 2.83 -12.76 -17.50
CA ILE A 78 3.37 -13.39 -16.30
C ILE A 78 2.33 -14.30 -15.63
N LYS A 79 1.06 -13.87 -15.59
CA LYS A 79 -0.01 -14.69 -15.02
C LYS A 79 -0.20 -15.99 -15.81
N LYS A 80 -0.18 -15.90 -17.14
CA LYS A 80 -0.28 -17.06 -18.03
C LYS A 80 0.88 -18.03 -17.80
N ASP A 81 2.11 -17.53 -17.72
CA ASP A 81 3.30 -18.36 -17.47
C ASP A 81 3.19 -19.12 -16.12
N ILE A 82 2.65 -18.47 -15.07
CA ILE A 82 2.41 -19.09 -13.76
C ILE A 82 1.26 -20.11 -13.80
N ASP A 83 0.19 -19.83 -14.57
CA ASP A 83 -0.94 -20.73 -14.72
C ASP A 83 -0.55 -22.00 -15.51
N GLU A 84 0.42 -21.89 -16.42
CA GLU A 84 1.00 -23.02 -17.18
C GLU A 84 1.97 -23.86 -16.32
N ASP A 85 2.89 -23.21 -15.60
CA ASP A 85 3.79 -23.86 -14.64
C ASP A 85 3.81 -23.13 -13.29
N PRO A 86 3.08 -23.63 -12.28
CA PRO A 86 3.06 -23.04 -10.95
C PRO A 86 4.41 -23.07 -10.21
N HIS A 87 5.39 -23.84 -10.69
CA HIS A 87 6.73 -23.95 -10.09
C HIS A 87 7.77 -23.06 -10.76
N ILE A 88 7.39 -22.29 -11.79
CA ILE A 88 8.30 -21.39 -12.50
C ILE A 88 8.95 -20.38 -11.54
N SER A 89 10.27 -20.22 -11.68
CA SER A 89 11.01 -19.30 -10.82
C SER A 89 10.84 -17.84 -11.28
N VAL A 90 10.97 -16.91 -10.34
CA VAL A 90 10.98 -15.46 -10.66
C VAL A 90 12.09 -15.11 -11.65
N ARG A 91 13.21 -15.85 -11.64
CA ARG A 91 14.32 -15.66 -12.57
C ARG A 91 13.94 -16.08 -13.99
N GLU A 92 13.34 -17.25 -14.16
CA GLU A 92 12.87 -17.71 -15.48
C GLU A 92 11.78 -16.80 -16.06
N LEU A 93 10.87 -16.29 -15.22
CA LEU A 93 9.89 -15.28 -15.63
C LEU A 93 10.56 -13.97 -16.06
N SER A 94 11.61 -13.55 -15.34
CA SER A 94 12.42 -12.37 -15.66
C SER A 94 13.07 -12.50 -17.03
N ASP A 95 13.71 -13.64 -17.27
CA ASP A 95 14.47 -13.92 -18.49
C ASP A 95 13.52 -14.07 -19.69
N THR A 96 12.39 -14.75 -19.54
CA THR A 96 11.37 -14.96 -20.59
C THR A 96 10.67 -13.67 -20.99
N ASN A 97 10.31 -12.82 -20.01
CA ASN A 97 9.55 -11.59 -20.26
C ASN A 97 10.47 -10.37 -20.48
N GLY A 98 11.79 -10.51 -20.39
CA GLY A 98 12.75 -9.42 -20.54
C GLY A 98 12.62 -8.32 -19.48
N LEU A 99 12.10 -8.68 -18.29
CA LEU A 99 11.85 -7.76 -17.19
C LEU A 99 12.95 -7.85 -16.15
N SER A 100 13.03 -6.85 -15.27
CA SER A 100 13.91 -6.97 -14.09
C SER A 100 13.26 -7.89 -13.05
N HIS A 101 14.09 -8.63 -12.31
CA HIS A 101 13.64 -9.50 -11.22
C HIS A 101 12.74 -8.75 -10.22
N GLY A 102 13.09 -7.50 -9.89
CA GLY A 102 12.29 -6.67 -8.98
C GLY A 102 10.91 -6.31 -9.54
N THR A 103 10.82 -6.08 -10.86
CA THR A 103 9.55 -5.83 -11.55
C THR A 103 8.66 -7.07 -11.52
N VAL A 104 9.20 -8.24 -11.86
CA VAL A 104 8.45 -9.50 -11.82
C VAL A 104 7.97 -9.80 -10.39
N HIS A 105 8.84 -9.65 -9.40
CA HIS A 105 8.47 -9.80 -8.00
C HIS A 105 7.32 -8.86 -7.60
N THR A 106 7.41 -7.58 -7.98
CA THR A 106 6.36 -6.59 -7.74
C THR A 106 5.04 -7.00 -8.40
N ILE A 107 5.08 -7.51 -9.63
CA ILE A 107 3.87 -7.97 -10.34
C ILE A 107 3.22 -9.13 -9.60
N ILE A 108 4.00 -10.13 -9.19
CA ILE A 108 3.48 -11.29 -8.45
C ILE A 108 2.85 -10.85 -7.11
N THR A 109 3.53 -9.99 -6.33
CA THR A 109 3.08 -9.65 -4.97
C THR A 109 2.04 -8.53 -4.91
N GLU A 110 2.19 -7.47 -5.72
CA GLU A 110 1.32 -6.27 -5.68
C GLU A 110 0.16 -6.36 -6.68
N HIS A 111 0.36 -6.96 -7.85
CA HIS A 111 -0.66 -6.98 -8.91
C HIS A 111 -1.43 -8.30 -9.00
N LEU A 112 -0.77 -9.43 -8.83
CA LEU A 112 -1.42 -10.74 -8.77
C LEU A 112 -1.82 -11.13 -7.34
N CYS A 113 -1.37 -10.37 -6.33
CA CYS A 113 -1.61 -10.63 -4.92
C CYS A 113 -1.19 -12.04 -4.47
N MET A 114 -0.27 -12.66 -5.20
CA MET A 114 0.23 -14.00 -4.93
C MET A 114 1.32 -13.90 -3.87
N LYS A 115 0.97 -14.30 -2.64
CA LYS A 115 1.93 -14.43 -1.54
C LYS A 115 2.22 -15.91 -1.35
N LYS A 116 3.49 -16.24 -1.14
CA LYS A 116 3.90 -17.61 -0.82
C LYS A 116 3.39 -17.97 0.58
N ASP A 117 2.29 -18.73 0.63
CA ASP A 117 1.77 -19.28 1.89
C ASP A 117 2.46 -20.61 2.20
N VAL A 118 3.65 -20.47 2.79
CA VAL A 118 4.49 -21.62 3.16
C VAL A 118 3.78 -22.54 4.14
N PHE A 119 2.95 -22.01 5.06
CA PHE A 119 2.31 -22.84 6.06
C PHE A 119 1.14 -23.66 5.51
N SER A 120 0.34 -23.10 4.59
CA SER A 120 -0.69 -23.88 3.88
C SER A 120 -0.06 -24.96 3.00
N GLN A 121 1.05 -24.66 2.33
CA GLN A 121 1.81 -25.66 1.55
C GLN A 121 2.34 -26.79 2.45
N VAL A 122 2.94 -26.45 3.59
CA VAL A 122 3.41 -27.44 4.57
C VAL A 122 2.25 -28.29 5.11
N LYS A 123 1.09 -27.67 5.40
CA LYS A 123 -0.11 -28.40 5.83
C LYS A 123 -0.61 -29.38 4.78
N SER A 124 -0.65 -28.99 3.50
CA SER A 124 -0.99 -29.89 2.39
C SER A 124 0.00 -31.05 2.33
N ALA A 125 1.30 -30.76 2.32
CA ALA A 125 2.34 -31.79 2.26
C ALA A 125 2.30 -32.77 3.45
N ILE A 126 1.99 -32.29 4.66
CA ILE A 126 1.79 -33.16 5.83
C ILE A 126 0.57 -34.07 5.63
N ASN A 127 -0.54 -33.54 5.13
CA ASN A 127 -1.73 -34.34 4.86
C ASN A 127 -1.45 -35.40 3.78
N ASP A 128 -0.69 -35.05 2.74
CA ASP A 128 -0.32 -35.97 1.65
C ASP A 128 0.59 -37.10 2.17
N GLN A 129 1.59 -36.77 2.99
CA GLN A 129 2.52 -37.76 3.55
C GLN A 129 1.93 -38.56 4.72
N ARG A 130 1.00 -37.96 5.48
CA ARG A 130 0.45 -38.50 6.74
C ARG A 130 -1.06 -38.28 6.82
N PRO A 131 -1.87 -38.89 5.94
CA PRO A 131 -3.31 -38.63 5.84
C PRO A 131 -4.11 -38.98 7.10
N LYS A 132 -3.57 -39.83 7.98
CA LYS A 132 -4.21 -40.24 9.24
C LYS A 132 -3.88 -39.33 10.43
N VAL A 133 -2.94 -38.40 10.26
CA VAL A 133 -2.49 -37.50 11.33
C VAL A 133 -3.06 -36.12 11.06
N SER A 134 -4.00 -35.69 11.91
CA SER A 134 -4.56 -34.34 11.83
C SER A 134 -3.47 -33.30 12.09
N THR A 135 -3.44 -32.23 11.27
CA THR A 135 -2.52 -31.10 11.47
C THR A 135 -2.70 -30.46 12.85
N SER A 136 -3.91 -30.51 13.42
CA SER A 136 -4.23 -30.02 14.77
C SER A 136 -3.55 -30.81 15.89
N ARG A 137 -3.03 -32.01 15.62
CA ARG A 137 -2.23 -32.83 16.54
C ARG A 137 -0.74 -32.81 16.21
N THR A 138 -0.33 -31.98 15.25
CA THR A 138 1.07 -31.87 14.85
C THR A 138 1.74 -30.78 15.66
N LEU A 139 2.78 -31.16 16.41
CA LEU A 139 3.66 -30.23 17.12
C LEU A 139 4.80 -29.83 16.19
N CYS A 140 4.88 -28.55 15.86
CA CYS A 140 6.00 -28.00 15.10
C CYS A 140 7.15 -27.65 16.04
N LEU A 141 8.28 -28.34 15.87
CA LEU A 141 9.55 -27.95 16.45
C LEU A 141 10.20 -26.90 15.54
N HIS A 142 10.22 -25.65 16.00
CA HIS A 142 11.01 -24.61 15.37
C HIS A 142 12.40 -24.62 15.99
N ASP A 143 13.40 -25.08 15.23
CA ASP A 143 14.79 -25.09 15.69
C ASP A 143 15.35 -23.66 15.59
N ASN A 144 15.56 -23.01 16.74
CA ASN A 144 16.26 -21.75 17.02
C ASN A 144 16.11 -20.53 16.07
N ALA A 145 15.16 -20.56 15.13
CA ALA A 145 14.95 -19.47 14.19
C ALA A 145 13.98 -18.45 14.78
N GLY A 146 14.29 -17.15 14.64
CA GLY A 146 13.47 -16.03 15.09
C GLY A 146 12.00 -15.91 14.58
N PRO A 147 11.50 -16.64 13.55
CA PRO A 147 10.11 -16.50 13.11
C PRO A 147 9.05 -16.81 14.18
N HIS A 148 9.34 -17.65 15.18
CA HIS A 148 8.37 -17.96 16.25
C HIS A 148 8.07 -16.76 17.17
N LYS A 149 8.88 -15.70 17.13
CA LYS A 149 8.60 -14.42 17.82
C LYS A 149 7.79 -13.44 16.97
N ALA A 150 7.72 -13.66 15.65
CA ALA A 150 7.00 -12.76 14.76
C ALA A 150 5.48 -12.95 14.92
N ARG A 151 4.76 -11.83 15.11
CA ARG A 151 3.29 -11.86 15.25
C ARG A 151 2.60 -12.46 14.02
N ALA A 152 3.06 -12.13 12.82
CA ALA A 152 2.51 -12.67 11.59
C ALA A 152 2.63 -14.21 11.53
N THR A 153 3.81 -14.74 11.86
CA THR A 153 4.07 -16.18 11.86
C THR A 153 3.27 -16.93 12.92
N THR A 154 3.23 -16.41 14.15
CA THR A 154 2.44 -17.02 15.23
C THR A 154 0.94 -16.98 14.97
N GLN A 155 0.45 -15.92 14.32
CA GLN A 155 -0.94 -15.81 13.89
C GLN A 155 -1.29 -16.87 12.81
N SER A 156 -0.50 -16.99 11.74
CA SER A 156 -0.73 -17.99 10.69
C SER A 156 -0.69 -19.42 11.22
N LEU A 157 0.22 -19.74 12.14
CA LEU A 157 0.29 -21.05 12.79
C LEU A 157 -0.99 -21.37 13.58
N ARG A 158 -1.54 -20.39 14.33
CA ARG A 158 -2.82 -20.55 15.03
C ARG A 158 -3.98 -20.75 14.09
N GLU A 159 -4.09 -19.92 13.05
CA GLU A 159 -5.16 -20.02 12.04
C GLU A 159 -5.18 -21.40 11.36
N LEU A 160 -4.00 -21.99 11.16
CA LEU A 160 -3.87 -23.31 10.54
C LEU A 160 -4.03 -24.48 11.52
N GLY A 161 -4.14 -24.19 12.83
CA GLY A 161 -4.29 -25.16 13.91
C GLY A 161 -2.99 -25.86 14.32
N ILE A 162 -1.83 -25.34 13.91
CA ILE A 162 -0.53 -25.95 14.18
C ILE A 162 -0.05 -25.54 15.58
N GLN A 163 0.23 -26.52 16.44
CA GLN A 163 0.73 -26.26 17.78
C GLN A 163 2.26 -26.05 17.76
N VAL A 164 2.73 -25.05 18.52
CA VAL A 164 4.17 -24.74 18.65
C VAL A 164 4.64 -25.11 20.04
N LEU A 165 5.80 -25.76 20.13
CA LEU A 165 6.40 -26.08 21.42
C LEU A 165 6.86 -24.80 22.15
N PRO A 166 6.55 -24.66 23.45
CA PRO A 166 7.06 -23.55 24.24
C PRO A 166 8.59 -23.63 24.32
N HIS A 167 9.27 -22.51 24.08
CA HIS A 167 10.70 -22.42 24.28
C HIS A 167 11.03 -22.18 25.76
N PRO A 168 12.10 -22.78 26.30
CA PRO A 168 12.57 -22.45 27.63
C PRO A 168 13.00 -20.97 27.67
N THR A 169 12.48 -20.25 28.66
CA THR A 169 12.86 -18.86 28.99
C THR A 169 14.22 -18.79 29.64
#